data_AF-A0A1F6H2L5-F1
#
_entry.id   AF-A0A1F6H2L5-F1
#
_cell.length_a   1.000
_cell.length_b   1.000
_cell.length_c   1.000
_cell.angle_alpha   90.00
_cell.angle_beta   90.00
_cell.angle_gamma   90.00
#
_symmetry.space_group_name_H-M   'P 1'
#
loop_
_entity.id
_entity.type
_entity.pdbx_description
1 polymer ?
#
loop_
_entity_poly.entity_id
_entity_poly.type
_entity_poly.pdbx_seq_one_letter_code
_entity_poly.pdbx_strand_id
1 'polypeptide(L)'
;MFESFVGEIEAWVQKQGFGPKVSVLLGPLPPRLNLEGKFFWTQALTLCLPQEAPGLFQRTGQPLKPLVERLAGLGEFTPQARIRELIEASPLAFLEEEAKTALTSSLFALLGRLQAWHQGGLVAEVEQDPKGFLLSLAGLLDPATSGDLWGLGRFLAQLGLPYPHSPAAAQAFGRYSGTQELGYLDWLALVLSGKTWEQACLLDRSLDLIFGPGHPLALPRLCAEAPLCPSCFLGSNCKFFADQYHPQRRLVLENQLRLGRSAELKSRELFLYLAGEKWQNRPLQNQWIEAFLAGQVANELLVNAKTAEDQEFLLFTKALEEVGLRLAQATHSTAGKPIQSSKDIFEHYRFRLGREKQESFHIAILDNKYRQISLLMVSKGILDQTLVHPREVFAPAIQLHAAAILLIHNHPSGDVEPSKQDLAITKRLCEAGKLIGIQVLDHVILSENRYFSFADENLLPT
;
A
#
# COMPACT_ATOMS: atom_id res chain seq x y z
N MET A 1 2.40 -24.67 -12.09
CA MET A 1 2.37 -23.28 -11.60
C MET A 1 3.24 -23.12 -10.35
N PHE A 2 2.99 -23.87 -9.26
CA PHE A 2 3.86 -23.84 -8.08
C PHE A 2 5.33 -24.16 -8.39
N GLU A 3 5.60 -25.22 -9.16
CA GLU A 3 6.98 -25.51 -9.62
C GLU A 3 7.59 -24.39 -10.47
N SER A 4 6.78 -23.66 -11.25
CA SER A 4 7.23 -22.51 -12.05
C SER A 4 7.64 -21.35 -11.15
N PHE A 5 6.82 -21.05 -10.14
CA PHE A 5 7.11 -20.04 -9.11
C PHE A 5 8.43 -20.34 -8.40
N VAL A 6 8.60 -21.58 -7.94
CA VAL A 6 9.83 -22.02 -7.28
C VAL A 6 11.03 -21.90 -8.23
N GLY A 7 10.90 -22.37 -9.48
CA GLY A 7 11.96 -22.27 -10.48
C GLY A 7 12.38 -20.84 -10.81
N GLU A 8 11.43 -19.91 -10.90
CA GLU A 8 11.72 -18.49 -11.13
C GLU A 8 12.44 -17.84 -9.93
N ILE A 9 12.03 -18.18 -8.71
CA ILE A 9 12.69 -17.76 -7.48
C ILE A 9 14.14 -18.26 -7.46
N GLU A 10 14.35 -19.55 -7.72
CA GLU A 10 15.68 -20.16 -7.73
C GLU A 10 16.58 -19.52 -8.78
N ALA A 11 16.07 -19.31 -10.00
CA ALA A 11 16.79 -18.64 -11.08
C ALA A 11 17.19 -17.20 -10.69
N TRP A 12 16.29 -16.46 -10.02
CA TRP A 12 16.60 -15.12 -9.52
C TRP A 12 17.67 -15.15 -8.42
N VAL A 13 17.53 -16.04 -7.44
CA VAL A 13 18.49 -16.21 -6.33
C VAL A 13 19.88 -16.53 -6.87
N GLN A 14 19.96 -17.38 -7.90
CA GLN A 14 21.21 -17.68 -8.60
C GLN A 14 21.76 -16.44 -9.33
N LYS A 15 20.92 -15.74 -10.10
CA LYS A 15 21.31 -14.53 -10.85
C LYS A 15 21.85 -13.41 -9.95
N GLN A 16 21.31 -13.25 -8.75
CA GLN A 16 21.78 -12.26 -7.77
C GLN A 16 23.02 -12.71 -6.97
N GLY A 17 23.52 -13.92 -7.19
CA GLY A 17 24.65 -14.48 -6.43
C GLY A 17 24.30 -14.90 -5.00
N PHE A 18 23.01 -15.05 -4.67
CA PHE A 18 22.56 -15.49 -3.36
C PHE A 18 22.48 -17.02 -3.22
N GLY A 19 22.50 -17.79 -4.32
CA GLY A 19 22.43 -19.26 -4.30
C GLY A 19 23.42 -19.94 -3.33
N PRO A 20 24.72 -19.57 -3.35
CA PRO A 20 25.70 -20.08 -2.38
C PRO A 20 25.39 -19.71 -0.93
N LYS A 21 24.75 -18.56 -0.68
CA LYS A 21 24.35 -18.15 0.69
C LYS A 21 23.13 -18.92 1.17
N VAL A 22 22.12 -19.11 0.32
CA VAL A 22 20.91 -19.88 0.68
C VAL A 22 21.29 -21.31 1.04
N SER A 23 22.12 -21.97 0.23
CA SER A 23 22.59 -23.34 0.53
C SER A 23 23.33 -23.45 1.85
N VAL A 24 24.16 -22.46 2.21
CA VAL A 24 24.84 -22.41 3.52
C VAL A 24 23.85 -22.21 4.68
N LEU A 25 22.79 -21.41 4.47
CA LEU A 25 21.76 -21.14 5.49
C LEU A 25 20.76 -22.27 5.67
N LEU A 26 20.54 -23.06 4.63
CA LEU A 26 19.73 -24.28 4.64
C LEU A 26 20.48 -25.48 5.24
N GLY A 27 21.49 -25.22 6.09
CA GLY A 27 22.24 -26.24 6.82
C GLY A 27 21.33 -27.30 7.46
N PRO A 28 21.92 -28.46 7.84
CA PRO A 28 21.18 -29.66 8.20
C PRO A 28 20.06 -29.36 9.19
N LEU A 29 18.91 -30.00 8.98
CA LEU A 29 17.78 -29.89 9.88
C LEU A 29 18.25 -30.20 11.31
N PRO A 30 17.81 -29.43 12.32
CA PRO A 30 18.31 -29.56 13.67
C PRO A 30 18.14 -31.01 14.15
N PRO A 31 19.21 -31.67 14.63
CA PRO A 31 19.20 -33.11 14.90
C PRO A 31 18.43 -33.47 16.18
N ARG A 32 17.93 -32.49 16.94
CA ARG A 32 17.31 -32.70 18.25
C ARG A 32 16.03 -31.89 18.40
N LEU A 33 14.96 -32.61 18.73
CA LEU A 33 13.73 -32.03 19.27
C LEU A 33 14.06 -31.36 20.61
N ASN A 34 13.87 -30.04 20.67
CA ASN A 34 14.01 -29.27 21.90
C ASN A 34 12.68 -29.26 22.65
N LEU A 35 12.40 -30.38 23.32
CA LEU A 35 11.34 -30.48 24.32
C LEU A 35 11.84 -30.01 25.70
N GLU A 36 13.04 -29.42 25.78
CA GLU A 36 13.62 -28.99 27.06
C GLU A 36 12.79 -27.87 27.69
N GLY A 37 12.69 -27.92 29.01
CA GLY A 37 11.86 -27.03 29.82
C GLY A 37 12.11 -25.54 29.57
N LYS A 38 11.26 -24.70 30.16
CA LYS A 38 11.16 -23.24 29.93
C LYS A 38 10.89 -22.78 28.50
N PHE A 39 11.67 -23.17 27.48
CA PHE A 39 11.46 -22.74 26.09
C PHE A 39 10.17 -23.31 25.53
N PHE A 40 10.00 -24.64 25.61
CA PHE A 40 8.76 -25.33 25.23
C PHE A 40 7.54 -24.69 25.91
N TRP A 41 7.58 -24.54 27.23
CA TRP A 41 6.45 -24.06 28.03
C TRP A 41 6.13 -22.59 27.77
N THR A 42 7.12 -21.77 27.42
CA THR A 42 6.89 -20.39 26.98
C THR A 42 6.08 -20.35 25.68
N GLN A 43 6.46 -21.17 24.70
CA GLN A 43 5.76 -21.20 23.41
C GLN A 43 4.38 -21.86 23.53
N ALA A 44 4.29 -22.98 24.24
CA ALA A 44 3.03 -23.67 24.51
C ALA A 44 2.00 -22.77 25.20
N LEU A 45 2.40 -22.03 26.25
CA LEU A 45 1.50 -21.09 26.93
C LEU A 45 0.99 -20.01 25.97
N THR A 46 1.81 -19.55 25.03
CA THR A 46 1.39 -18.54 24.06
C THR A 46 0.27 -19.06 23.16
N LEU A 47 0.23 -20.36 22.89
CA LEU A 47 -0.80 -21.02 22.07
C LEU A 47 -2.06 -21.35 22.86
N CYS A 48 -1.94 -21.71 24.15
CA CYS A 48 -3.09 -22.08 24.98
C CYS A 48 -3.87 -20.89 25.55
N LEU A 49 -3.38 -19.66 25.37
CA LEU A 49 -4.00 -18.48 25.95
C LEU A 49 -5.09 -17.90 25.04
N PRO A 50 -6.23 -17.46 25.60
CA PRO A 50 -7.33 -16.90 24.82
C PRO A 50 -6.90 -15.62 24.09
N GLN A 51 -7.53 -15.30 22.95
CA GLN A 51 -7.14 -14.19 22.05
C GLN A 51 -7.04 -12.81 22.72
N GLU A 52 -7.69 -12.60 23.86
CA GLU A 52 -7.67 -11.36 24.65
C GLU A 52 -6.44 -11.26 25.59
N ALA A 53 -5.79 -12.39 25.88
CA ALA A 53 -4.65 -12.50 26.78
C ALA A 53 -3.29 -12.05 26.21
N PRO A 54 -2.97 -12.18 24.89
CA PRO A 54 -1.74 -11.67 24.29
C PRO A 54 -1.46 -10.17 24.56
N GLY A 55 -2.51 -9.35 24.68
CA GLY A 55 -2.38 -7.93 25.05
C GLY A 55 -1.92 -7.68 26.49
N LEU A 56 -2.11 -8.64 27.39
CA LEU A 56 -1.66 -8.55 28.80
C LEU A 56 -0.14 -8.70 28.95
N PHE A 57 0.53 -9.30 27.96
CA PHE A 57 1.99 -9.44 27.92
C PHE A 57 2.73 -8.13 27.69
N GLN A 58 2.08 -7.16 27.03
CA GLN A 58 2.65 -5.83 26.80
C GLN A 58 2.37 -4.87 27.95
N ARG A 59 1.27 -5.07 28.72
CA ARG A 59 0.79 -4.12 29.73
C ARG A 59 1.26 -4.36 31.15
N THR A 60 1.52 -5.60 31.54
CA THR A 60 1.75 -5.92 32.97
C THR A 60 3.21 -5.86 33.40
N GLY A 61 4.18 -5.87 32.48
CA GLY A 61 5.61 -5.91 32.81
C GLY A 61 6.02 -7.12 33.67
N GLN A 62 5.11 -8.06 33.94
CA GLN A 62 5.34 -9.23 34.77
C GLN A 62 5.70 -10.41 33.87
N PRO A 63 6.90 -10.98 34.01
CA PRO A 63 7.26 -12.15 33.22
C PRO A 63 6.47 -13.36 33.76
N LEU A 64 5.77 -14.10 32.90
CA LEU A 64 5.24 -15.45 33.20
C LEU A 64 6.34 -16.47 33.55
N LYS A 65 7.60 -16.03 33.61
CA LYS A 65 8.77 -16.82 33.95
C LYS A 65 8.57 -17.70 35.20
N PRO A 66 8.00 -17.24 36.33
CA PRO A 66 7.75 -18.12 37.47
C PRO A 66 6.72 -19.22 37.18
N LEU A 67 5.69 -18.92 36.39
CA LEU A 67 4.70 -19.92 35.94
C LEU A 67 5.35 -20.94 35.00
N VAL A 68 6.08 -20.46 33.99
CA VAL A 68 6.83 -21.29 33.03
C VAL A 68 7.81 -22.22 33.76
N GLU A 69 8.53 -21.72 34.76
CA GLU A 69 9.47 -22.50 35.57
C GLU A 69 8.77 -23.61 36.37
N ARG A 70 7.59 -23.32 36.91
CA ARG A 70 6.79 -24.31 37.65
C ARG A 70 6.14 -25.33 36.72
N LEU A 71 5.65 -24.92 35.55
CA LEU A 71 5.13 -25.82 34.52
C LEU A 71 6.21 -26.76 33.97
N ALA A 72 7.43 -26.24 33.76
CA ALA A 72 8.57 -27.03 33.33
C ALA A 72 9.00 -28.11 34.35
N GLY A 73 8.64 -27.96 35.62
CA GLY A 73 8.89 -28.93 36.68
C GLY A 73 7.78 -29.96 36.88
N LEU A 74 6.70 -29.94 36.08
CA LEU A 74 5.60 -30.88 36.23
C LEU A 74 5.98 -32.26 35.71
N GLY A 75 5.61 -33.29 36.50
CA GLY A 75 5.82 -34.69 36.15
C GLY A 75 4.56 -35.36 35.59
N GLU A 76 4.71 -36.61 35.18
CA GLU A 76 3.68 -37.41 34.48
C GLU A 76 2.36 -37.56 35.25
N PHE A 77 2.43 -37.62 36.58
CA PHE A 77 1.26 -37.80 37.44
C PHE A 77 0.71 -36.47 38.00
N THR A 78 1.06 -35.34 37.38
CA THR A 78 0.57 -34.04 37.83
C THR A 78 -0.94 -33.94 37.64
N PRO A 79 -1.74 -33.79 38.71
CA PRO A 79 -3.18 -33.65 38.57
C PRO A 79 -3.55 -32.28 37.99
N GLN A 80 -4.69 -32.19 37.31
CA GLN A 80 -5.22 -30.92 36.80
C GLN A 80 -5.34 -29.84 37.89
N ALA A 81 -5.70 -30.24 39.11
CA ALA A 81 -5.78 -29.33 40.27
C ALA A 81 -4.46 -28.60 40.52
N ARG A 82 -3.31 -29.25 40.32
CA ARG A 82 -2.01 -28.63 40.50
C ARG A 82 -1.70 -27.60 39.41
N ILE A 83 -2.09 -27.87 38.16
CA ILE A 83 -1.97 -26.90 37.06
C ILE A 83 -2.86 -25.68 37.34
N ARG A 84 -4.07 -25.94 37.85
CA ARG A 84 -5.03 -24.90 38.23
C ARG A 84 -4.49 -23.97 39.32
N GLU A 85 -3.92 -24.53 40.38
CA GLU A 85 -3.23 -23.76 41.44
C GLU A 85 -2.12 -22.88 40.89
N LEU A 86 -1.35 -23.38 39.91
CA LEU A 86 -0.27 -22.61 39.30
C LEU A 86 -0.79 -21.41 38.50
N ILE A 87 -1.90 -21.58 37.77
CA ILE A 87 -2.56 -20.50 37.02
C ILE A 87 -3.09 -19.44 38.00
N GLU A 88 -3.76 -19.84 39.07
CA GLU A 88 -4.31 -18.95 40.10
C GLU A 88 -3.24 -18.22 40.92
N ALA A 89 -2.05 -18.83 41.08
CA ALA A 89 -0.89 -18.21 41.71
C ALA A 89 -0.07 -17.34 40.75
N SER A 90 -0.51 -17.18 39.49
CA SER A 90 0.22 -16.44 38.45
C SER A 90 -0.51 -15.14 38.10
N PRO A 91 0.12 -14.29 37.26
CA PRO A 91 -0.55 -13.12 36.70
C PRO A 91 -1.81 -13.47 35.89
N LEU A 92 -2.09 -14.73 35.57
CA LEU A 92 -3.29 -15.20 34.86
C LEU A 92 -4.52 -15.41 35.78
N ALA A 93 -4.40 -15.12 37.08
CA ALA A 93 -5.50 -15.28 38.03
C ALA A 93 -6.74 -14.42 37.71
N PHE A 94 -6.59 -13.35 36.93
CA PHE A 94 -7.69 -12.47 36.50
C PHE A 94 -8.59 -13.10 35.44
N LEU A 95 -8.16 -14.18 34.77
CA LEU A 95 -8.95 -14.84 33.74
C LEU A 95 -10.30 -15.30 34.31
N GLU A 96 -11.34 -15.27 33.48
CA GLU A 96 -12.65 -15.80 33.86
C GLU A 96 -12.57 -17.32 34.14
N GLU A 97 -13.51 -17.84 34.92
CA GLU A 97 -13.49 -19.24 35.36
C GLU A 97 -13.54 -20.24 34.20
N GLU A 98 -14.26 -19.90 33.12
CA GLU A 98 -14.30 -20.67 31.89
C GLU A 98 -12.93 -20.71 31.20
N ALA A 99 -12.28 -19.55 31.05
CA ALA A 99 -10.96 -19.43 30.44
C ALA A 99 -9.87 -20.16 31.25
N LYS A 100 -9.90 -20.07 32.59
CA LYS A 100 -8.97 -20.82 33.45
C LYS A 100 -9.18 -22.33 33.33
N THR A 101 -10.42 -22.79 33.17
CA THR A 101 -10.76 -24.21 33.01
C THR A 101 -10.28 -24.75 31.66
N ALA A 102 -10.48 -23.98 30.58
CA ALA A 102 -9.98 -24.29 29.25
C ALA A 102 -8.44 -24.34 29.22
N LEU A 103 -7.76 -23.36 29.81
CA LEU A 103 -6.30 -23.32 29.91
C LEU A 103 -5.76 -24.52 30.71
N THR A 104 -6.38 -24.84 31.85
CA THR A 104 -6.00 -26.00 32.69
C THR A 104 -6.10 -27.30 31.90
N SER A 105 -7.19 -27.47 31.14
CA SER A 105 -7.46 -28.67 30.35
C SER A 105 -6.45 -28.82 29.21
N SER A 106 -6.15 -27.72 28.51
CA SER A 106 -5.20 -27.69 27.39
C SER A 106 -3.77 -27.98 27.84
N LEU A 107 -3.32 -27.37 28.95
CA LEU A 107 -2.00 -27.64 29.53
C LEU A 107 -1.87 -29.08 30.04
N PHE A 108 -2.94 -29.64 30.62
CA PHE A 108 -2.96 -31.02 31.06
C PHE A 108 -2.88 -32.00 29.88
N ALA A 109 -3.66 -31.77 28.82
CA ALA A 109 -3.62 -32.60 27.61
C ALA A 109 -2.25 -32.52 26.93
N LEU A 110 -1.63 -31.34 26.90
CA LEU A 110 -0.29 -31.14 26.36
C LEU A 110 0.78 -31.87 27.17
N LEU A 111 0.68 -31.83 28.50
CA LEU A 111 1.57 -32.58 29.41
C LEU A 111 1.51 -34.09 29.15
N GLY A 112 0.31 -34.62 28.83
CA GLY A 112 0.14 -36.01 28.42
C GLY A 112 0.84 -36.34 27.10
N ARG A 113 0.74 -35.47 26.08
CA ARG A 113 1.42 -35.69 24.79
C ARG A 113 2.94 -35.62 24.84
N LEU A 114 3.50 -34.74 25.67
CA LEU A 114 4.95 -34.57 25.82
C LEU A 114 5.68 -35.89 26.10
N GLN A 115 5.05 -36.79 26.84
CA GLN A 115 5.63 -38.09 27.19
C GLN A 115 5.79 -39.00 25.98
N ALA A 116 4.74 -39.13 25.16
CA ALA A 116 4.79 -39.89 23.92
C ALA A 116 5.85 -39.33 22.96
N TRP A 117 6.01 -38.01 22.93
CA TRP A 117 7.02 -37.33 22.12
C TRP A 117 8.45 -37.59 22.62
N HIS A 118 8.67 -37.62 23.94
CA HIS A 118 9.97 -37.97 24.53
C HIS A 118 10.42 -39.40 24.18
N GLN A 119 9.48 -40.30 23.93
CA GLN A 119 9.76 -41.68 23.51
C GLN A 119 9.97 -41.83 21.99
N GLY A 120 10.01 -40.72 21.25
CA GLY A 120 10.28 -40.70 19.81
C GLY A 120 9.05 -40.77 18.91
N GLY A 121 7.84 -40.77 19.46
CA GLY A 121 6.59 -40.85 18.67
C GLY A 121 6.32 -39.64 17.77
N LEU A 122 6.83 -38.46 18.13
CA LEU A 122 6.51 -37.19 17.47
C LEU A 122 6.83 -37.17 15.97
N VAL A 123 8.04 -37.57 15.58
CA VAL A 123 8.48 -37.51 14.18
C VAL A 123 7.67 -38.48 13.32
N ALA A 124 7.46 -39.70 13.82
CA ALA A 124 6.70 -40.73 13.12
C ALA A 124 5.22 -40.34 12.94
N GLU A 125 4.58 -39.76 13.97
CA GLU A 125 3.21 -39.26 13.88
C GLU A 125 3.07 -38.15 12.84
N VAL A 126 4.04 -37.23 12.79
CA VAL A 126 4.03 -36.12 11.83
C VAL A 126 4.27 -36.59 10.40
N GLU A 127 5.22 -37.48 10.16
CA GLU A 127 5.50 -37.98 8.81
C GLU A 127 4.35 -38.84 8.27
N GLN A 128 3.64 -39.57 9.13
CA GLN A 128 2.52 -40.43 8.74
C GLN A 128 1.29 -39.63 8.31
N ASP A 129 0.92 -38.60 9.07
CA ASP A 129 -0.21 -37.73 8.75
C ASP A 129 0.05 -36.29 9.25
N PRO A 130 0.80 -35.47 8.49
CA PRO A 130 1.14 -34.12 8.93
C PRO A 130 -0.12 -33.28 9.20
N LYS A 131 -1.09 -33.36 8.27
CA LYS A 131 -2.35 -32.62 8.36
C LYS A 131 -3.15 -33.04 9.59
N GLY A 132 -3.37 -34.33 9.77
CA GLY A 132 -4.12 -34.86 10.91
C GLY A 132 -3.43 -34.60 12.23
N PHE A 133 -2.10 -34.71 12.29
CA PHE A 133 -1.32 -34.35 13.47
C PHE A 133 -1.55 -32.89 13.87
N LEU A 134 -1.45 -31.96 12.91
CA LEU A 134 -1.60 -30.53 13.19
C LEU A 134 -3.03 -30.18 13.63
N LEU A 135 -4.05 -30.75 12.97
CA LEU A 135 -5.45 -30.57 13.37
C LEU A 135 -5.72 -31.15 14.76
N SER A 136 -5.12 -32.30 15.08
CA SER A 136 -5.20 -32.91 16.40
C SER A 136 -4.52 -32.07 17.48
N LEU A 137 -3.36 -31.47 17.16
CA LEU A 137 -2.67 -30.54 18.05
C LEU A 137 -3.48 -29.24 18.24
N ALA A 138 -4.10 -28.72 17.18
CA ALA A 138 -4.99 -27.56 17.25
C ALA A 138 -6.15 -27.80 18.20
N GLY A 139 -6.87 -28.92 18.04
CA GLY A 139 -7.98 -29.28 18.92
C GLY A 139 -7.59 -29.53 20.38
N LEU A 140 -6.32 -29.88 20.64
CA LEU A 140 -5.78 -30.04 21.98
C LEU A 140 -5.45 -28.72 22.67
N LEU A 141 -5.01 -27.71 21.90
CA LEU A 141 -4.54 -26.43 22.43
C LEU A 141 -5.64 -25.36 22.50
N ASP A 142 -6.70 -25.47 21.69
CA ASP A 142 -7.92 -24.67 21.85
C ASP A 142 -9.12 -25.21 21.02
N PRO A 143 -10.22 -25.68 21.66
CA PRO A 143 -11.46 -26.04 20.96
C PRO A 143 -12.36 -24.84 20.60
N ALA A 144 -12.13 -23.65 21.17
CA ALA A 144 -13.06 -22.51 21.15
C ALA A 144 -12.56 -21.28 20.36
N THR A 145 -11.26 -21.12 20.10
CA THR A 145 -10.75 -20.09 19.18
C THR A 145 -10.38 -20.65 17.81
N SER A 146 -10.44 -19.78 16.79
CA SER A 146 -10.03 -20.09 15.42
C SER A 146 -8.56 -20.49 15.39
N GLY A 147 -8.29 -21.80 15.40
CA GLY A 147 -6.94 -22.37 15.52
C GLY A 147 -5.97 -21.78 14.51
N ASP A 148 -5.00 -21.01 15.00
CA ASP A 148 -3.93 -20.45 14.19
C ASP A 148 -2.95 -21.56 13.77
N LEU A 149 -3.28 -22.23 12.66
CA LEU A 149 -2.46 -23.30 12.11
C LEU A 149 -1.06 -22.81 11.70
N TRP A 150 -0.91 -21.53 11.33
CA TRP A 150 0.40 -20.95 11.05
C TRP A 150 1.26 -20.84 12.32
N GLY A 151 0.64 -20.42 13.43
CA GLY A 151 1.27 -20.41 14.76
C GLY A 151 1.70 -21.81 15.20
N LEU A 152 0.86 -22.83 14.97
CA LEU A 152 1.19 -24.22 15.31
C LEU A 152 2.34 -24.78 14.47
N GLY A 153 2.34 -24.54 13.15
CA GLY A 153 3.47 -24.93 12.30
C GLY A 153 4.79 -24.29 12.75
N ARG A 154 4.75 -23.00 13.12
CA ARG A 154 5.91 -22.27 13.64
C ARG A 154 6.38 -22.81 14.99
N PHE A 155 5.45 -23.15 15.87
CA PHE A 155 5.76 -23.79 17.15
C PHE A 155 6.54 -25.09 16.96
N LEU A 156 6.05 -25.98 16.09
CA LEU A 156 6.74 -27.24 15.77
C LEU A 156 8.14 -26.99 15.20
N ALA A 157 8.28 -26.04 14.27
CA ALA A 157 9.57 -25.64 13.72
C ALA A 157 10.55 -25.13 14.80
N GLN A 158 10.06 -24.33 15.77
CA GLN A 158 10.87 -23.83 16.88
C GLN A 158 11.30 -24.93 17.87
N LEU A 159 10.51 -25.99 18.01
CA LEU A 159 10.89 -27.19 18.77
C LEU A 159 11.93 -28.04 18.04
N GLY A 160 12.37 -27.65 16.84
CA GLY A 160 13.32 -28.41 16.04
C GLY A 160 12.67 -29.50 15.19
N LEU A 161 11.33 -29.56 15.12
CA LEU A 161 10.63 -30.39 14.15
C LEU A 161 10.33 -29.55 12.91
N PRO A 162 11.08 -29.69 11.81
CA PRO A 162 10.85 -28.87 10.64
C PRO A 162 9.43 -29.12 10.13
N TYR A 163 8.65 -28.04 10.07
CA TYR A 163 7.26 -28.06 9.67
C TYR A 163 7.01 -26.82 8.80
N PRO A 164 6.32 -26.92 7.65
CA PRO A 164 6.03 -25.76 6.82
C PRO A 164 5.25 -24.68 7.58
N HIS A 165 5.76 -23.45 7.60
CA HIS A 165 5.19 -22.37 8.42
C HIS A 165 5.45 -20.97 7.87
N SER A 166 5.70 -20.83 6.55
CA SER A 166 5.90 -19.52 5.93
C SER A 166 4.61 -18.92 5.34
N PRO A 167 3.83 -18.12 6.11
CA PRO A 167 2.64 -17.44 5.57
C PRO A 167 3.03 -16.43 4.48
N ALA A 168 4.23 -15.85 4.57
CA ALA A 168 4.73 -14.91 3.59
C ALA A 168 4.97 -15.58 2.23
N ALA A 169 5.48 -16.81 2.22
CA ALA A 169 5.64 -17.61 1.01
C ALA A 169 4.28 -17.99 0.39
N ALA A 170 3.31 -18.41 1.21
CA ALA A 170 1.95 -18.72 0.75
C ALA A 170 1.27 -17.52 0.09
N GLN A 171 1.37 -16.35 0.72
CA GLN A 171 0.86 -15.10 0.14
C GLN A 171 1.60 -14.70 -1.14
N ALA A 172 2.92 -14.90 -1.20
CA ALA A 172 3.70 -14.61 -2.40
C ALA A 172 3.29 -15.52 -3.56
N PHE A 173 3.10 -16.80 -3.29
CA PHE A 173 2.62 -17.75 -4.28
C PHE A 173 1.20 -17.39 -4.73
N GLY A 174 0.26 -17.14 -3.81
CA GLY A 174 -1.12 -16.79 -4.16
C GLY A 174 -1.22 -15.61 -5.12
N ARG A 175 -0.38 -14.59 -4.91
CA ARG A 175 -0.26 -13.45 -5.85
C ARG A 175 0.30 -13.86 -7.20
N TYR A 176 1.37 -14.66 -7.23
CA TYR A 176 1.97 -15.16 -8.48
C TYR A 176 0.98 -16.01 -9.29
N SER A 177 0.21 -16.87 -8.63
CA SER A 177 -0.77 -17.75 -9.26
C SER A 177 -2.08 -17.07 -9.62
N GLY A 178 -2.33 -15.85 -9.12
CA GLY A 178 -3.63 -15.19 -9.21
C GLY A 178 -4.72 -15.88 -8.38
N THR A 179 -4.36 -16.74 -7.44
CA THR A 179 -5.31 -17.39 -6.52
C THR A 179 -5.54 -16.49 -5.30
N GLN A 180 -6.74 -16.56 -4.71
CA GLN A 180 -7.02 -15.89 -3.44
C GLN A 180 -6.08 -16.37 -2.32
N GLU A 181 -6.07 -15.65 -1.19
CA GLU A 181 -5.22 -15.96 -0.03
C GLU A 181 -5.33 -17.44 0.36
N LEU A 182 -4.20 -18.15 0.30
CA LEU A 182 -4.13 -19.56 0.63
C LEU A 182 -4.18 -19.73 2.14
N GLY A 183 -5.10 -20.58 2.59
CA GLY A 183 -5.10 -21.04 3.97
C GLY A 183 -3.88 -21.91 4.25
N TYR A 184 -3.61 -22.14 5.54
CA TYR A 184 -2.50 -22.99 5.96
C TYR A 184 -2.54 -24.39 5.33
N LEU A 185 -3.72 -25.01 5.33
CA LEU A 185 -3.89 -26.38 4.82
C LEU A 185 -3.65 -26.46 3.31
N ASP A 186 -4.03 -25.42 2.57
CA ASP A 186 -3.80 -25.35 1.13
C ASP A 186 -2.30 -25.19 0.84
N TRP A 187 -1.62 -24.34 1.61
CA TRP A 187 -0.17 -24.20 1.52
C TRP A 187 0.55 -25.50 1.87
N LEU A 188 0.18 -26.17 2.95
CA LEU A 188 0.76 -27.44 3.35
C LEU A 188 0.60 -28.50 2.25
N ALA A 189 -0.59 -28.60 1.64
CA ALA A 189 -0.84 -29.51 0.53
C ALA A 189 0.00 -29.16 -0.72
N LEU A 190 0.15 -27.86 -1.02
CA LEU A 190 0.98 -27.38 -2.13
C LEU A 190 2.45 -27.73 -1.96
N VAL A 191 3.02 -27.45 -0.78
CA VAL A 191 4.43 -27.70 -0.49
C VAL A 191 4.73 -29.21 -0.45
N LEU A 192 3.80 -30.03 0.04
CA LEU A 192 3.92 -31.49 0.05
C LEU A 192 3.72 -32.14 -1.33
N SER A 193 3.17 -31.41 -2.30
CA SER A 193 2.82 -31.96 -3.60
C SER A 193 4.04 -32.55 -4.33
N GLY A 194 4.03 -33.88 -4.46
CA GLY A 194 5.08 -34.65 -5.13
C GLY A 194 6.44 -34.67 -4.40
N LYS A 195 6.48 -34.31 -3.11
CA LYS A 195 7.72 -34.18 -2.32
C LYS A 195 7.69 -35.06 -1.07
N THR A 196 8.86 -35.52 -0.64
CA THR A 196 9.04 -36.10 0.70
C THR A 196 8.85 -35.03 1.77
N TRP A 197 8.58 -35.44 3.03
CA TRP A 197 8.45 -34.52 4.16
C TRP A 197 9.67 -33.60 4.31
N GLU A 198 10.87 -34.19 4.22
CA GLU A 198 12.13 -33.45 4.29
C GLU A 198 12.26 -32.40 3.17
N GLN A 199 11.98 -32.79 1.93
CA GLN A 199 12.03 -31.87 0.78
C GLN A 199 11.01 -30.73 0.91
N ALA A 200 9.79 -31.04 1.35
CA ALA A 200 8.75 -30.06 1.59
C ALA A 200 9.19 -29.04 2.66
N CYS A 201 9.77 -29.51 3.75
CA CYS A 201 10.28 -28.65 4.81
C CYS A 201 11.47 -27.79 4.38
N LEU A 202 12.40 -28.34 3.61
CA LEU A 202 13.53 -27.60 3.05
C LEU A 202 13.06 -26.51 2.08
N LEU A 203 12.05 -26.82 1.26
CA LEU A 203 11.44 -25.85 0.36
C LEU A 203 10.72 -24.73 1.13
N ASP A 204 9.87 -25.05 2.11
CA ASP A 204 9.20 -24.00 2.89
C ASP A 204 10.22 -23.13 3.64
N ARG A 205 11.27 -23.74 4.22
CA ARG A 205 12.35 -23.00 4.88
C ARG A 205 13.14 -22.13 3.90
N SER A 206 13.38 -22.58 2.67
CA SER A 206 14.06 -21.77 1.66
C SER A 206 13.19 -20.57 1.26
N LEU A 207 11.89 -20.80 1.09
CA LEU A 207 10.93 -19.74 0.83
C LEU A 207 10.79 -18.81 2.04
N ASP A 208 10.87 -19.29 3.28
CA ASP A 208 10.83 -18.45 4.49
C ASP A 208 12.10 -17.60 4.64
N LEU A 209 13.27 -18.14 4.29
CA LEU A 209 14.49 -17.34 4.21
C LEU A 209 14.37 -16.21 3.18
N ILE A 210 13.53 -16.38 2.15
CA ILE A 210 13.35 -15.42 1.07
C ILE A 210 12.21 -14.42 1.38
N PHE A 211 11.10 -14.88 1.95
CA PHE A 211 9.87 -14.11 2.14
C PHE A 211 9.56 -13.76 3.59
N GLY A 212 10.06 -14.55 4.53
CA GLY A 212 9.78 -14.46 5.96
C GLY A 212 10.22 -13.14 6.59
N PRO A 213 9.44 -12.57 7.51
CA PRO A 213 9.84 -11.40 8.28
C PRO A 213 10.89 -11.77 9.35
N GLY A 214 12.06 -11.12 9.33
CA GLY A 214 12.85 -10.92 10.55
C GLY A 214 13.96 -11.92 10.88
N HIS A 215 14.38 -12.80 9.97
CA HIS A 215 15.63 -13.53 10.19
C HIS A 215 16.84 -12.62 9.88
N PRO A 216 17.90 -12.55 10.72
CA PRO A 216 19.09 -11.72 10.44
C PRO A 216 19.80 -12.08 9.14
N LEU A 217 19.58 -13.32 8.67
CA LEU A 217 20.11 -13.85 7.43
C LEU A 217 19.01 -14.05 6.37
N ALA A 218 17.79 -13.55 6.61
CA ALA A 218 16.75 -13.51 5.57
C ALA A 218 17.29 -12.75 4.36
N LEU A 219 17.07 -13.31 3.18
CA LEU A 219 17.37 -12.62 1.95
C LEU A 219 16.45 -11.39 1.78
N PRO A 220 16.89 -10.40 0.99
CA PRO A 220 16.01 -9.42 0.37
C PRO A 220 14.71 -10.07 -0.11
N ARG A 221 13.55 -9.58 0.37
CA ARG A 221 12.24 -10.09 -0.05
C ARG A 221 12.16 -10.08 -1.56
N LEU A 222 11.83 -11.23 -2.14
CA LEU A 222 11.74 -11.39 -3.59
C LEU A 222 10.54 -10.59 -4.11
N CYS A 223 10.80 -9.63 -4.99
CA CYS A 223 9.75 -8.85 -5.65
C CYS A 223 9.26 -9.61 -6.88
N ALA A 224 8.15 -10.33 -6.75
CA ALA A 224 7.52 -11.08 -7.85
C ALA A 224 6.64 -10.19 -8.76
N GLU A 225 7.15 -9.01 -9.13
CA GLU A 225 6.53 -8.07 -10.08
C GLU A 225 5.11 -7.54 -9.76
N ALA A 226 4.79 -7.27 -8.49
CA ALA A 226 3.79 -6.23 -8.11
C ALA A 226 4.03 -5.69 -6.69
N PRO A 227 3.70 -4.40 -6.40
CA PRO A 227 4.46 -3.59 -5.46
C PRO A 227 3.76 -3.43 -4.10
N LEU A 228 4.39 -3.97 -3.05
CA LEU A 228 4.23 -3.46 -1.68
C LEU A 228 5.54 -2.81 -1.21
N CYS A 229 6.17 -2.01 -2.09
CA CYS A 229 7.38 -1.25 -1.80
C CYS A 229 7.32 -0.40 -0.51
N PRO A 230 6.20 0.24 -0.14
CA PRO A 230 6.13 1.09 1.06
C PRO A 230 6.25 0.33 2.38
N SER A 231 5.99 -0.97 2.36
CA SER A 231 6.09 -1.90 3.51
C SER A 231 7.23 -2.91 3.31
N CYS A 232 8.10 -2.68 2.31
CA CYS A 232 9.21 -3.55 1.99
C CYS A 232 10.38 -3.29 2.93
N PHE A 233 10.94 -4.35 3.53
CA PHE A 233 12.07 -4.22 4.44
C PHE A 233 13.34 -3.68 3.76
N LEU A 234 13.45 -3.85 2.43
CA LEU A 234 14.53 -3.25 1.67
C LEU A 234 14.45 -1.72 1.68
N GLY A 235 13.26 -1.12 1.89
CA GLY A 235 13.07 0.31 2.12
C GLY A 235 14.00 1.21 1.29
N SER A 236 14.73 2.09 1.96
CA SER A 236 15.74 2.99 1.38
C SER A 236 16.96 2.31 0.76
N ASN A 237 17.20 1.03 1.05
CA ASN A 237 18.31 0.23 0.53
C ASN A 237 17.96 -0.52 -0.76
N CYS A 238 16.68 -0.54 -1.16
CA CYS A 238 16.26 -1.11 -2.44
C CYS A 238 16.73 -0.21 -3.58
N LYS A 239 17.48 -0.73 -4.56
CA LYS A 239 17.94 0.05 -5.72
C LYS A 239 16.78 0.72 -6.47
N PHE A 240 15.68 -0.01 -6.69
CA PHE A 240 14.47 0.53 -7.31
C PHE A 240 13.79 1.61 -6.45
N PHE A 241 13.76 1.48 -5.12
CA PHE A 241 13.20 2.48 -4.23
C PHE A 241 14.11 3.72 -4.10
N ALA A 242 15.42 3.52 -3.92
CA ALA A 242 16.43 4.55 -3.82
C ALA A 242 16.47 5.44 -5.07
N ASP A 243 16.30 4.83 -6.25
CA ASP A 243 16.25 5.57 -7.51
C ASP A 243 14.91 6.34 -7.69
N GLN A 244 13.85 6.00 -6.93
CA GLN A 244 12.48 6.44 -7.23
C GLN A 244 11.68 7.12 -6.10
N TYR A 245 12.00 6.95 -4.80
CA TYR A 245 11.19 7.41 -3.65
C TYR A 245 12.09 7.96 -2.50
N HIS A 246 12.11 9.27 -2.29
CA HIS A 246 12.90 9.94 -1.22
C HIS A 246 11.98 10.49 -0.10
N PRO A 247 12.20 10.19 1.20
CA PRO A 247 11.33 10.62 2.31
C PRO A 247 11.16 12.14 2.46
N GLN A 248 12.22 12.92 2.21
CA GLN A 248 12.15 14.39 2.22
C GLN A 248 11.23 14.92 1.12
N ARG A 249 11.11 14.21 -0.02
CA ARG A 249 10.19 14.60 -1.10
C ARG A 249 8.73 14.34 -0.73
N ARG A 250 8.45 13.31 0.09
CA ARG A 250 7.09 13.03 0.57
C ARG A 250 6.55 14.15 1.45
N LEU A 251 7.34 14.63 2.42
CA LEU A 251 6.93 15.74 3.29
C LEU A 251 6.69 17.03 2.49
N VAL A 252 7.54 17.31 1.49
CA VAL A 252 7.35 18.45 0.57
C VAL A 252 6.05 18.31 -0.22
N LEU A 253 5.77 17.11 -0.73
CA LEU A 253 4.57 16.80 -1.49
C LEU A 253 3.31 16.94 -0.62
N GLU A 254 3.29 16.37 0.58
CA GLU A 254 2.18 16.48 1.53
C GLU A 254 1.93 17.94 1.92
N ASN A 255 2.98 18.74 2.12
CA ASN A 255 2.85 20.18 2.36
C ASN A 255 2.24 20.92 1.15
N GLN A 256 2.62 20.57 -0.07
CA GLN A 256 2.01 21.16 -1.28
C GLN A 256 0.54 20.77 -1.43
N LEU A 257 0.18 19.51 -1.14
CA LEU A 257 -1.23 19.07 -1.10
C LEU A 257 -2.04 19.79 -0.02
N ARG A 258 -1.47 19.99 1.18
CA ARG A 258 -2.11 20.77 2.27
C ARG A 258 -2.40 22.20 1.83
N LEU A 259 -1.44 22.82 1.17
CA LEU A 259 -1.52 24.20 0.68
C LEU A 259 -2.34 24.36 -0.61
N GLY A 260 -2.96 23.29 -1.12
CA GLY A 260 -3.78 23.35 -2.35
C GLY A 260 -2.96 23.54 -3.62
N ARG A 261 -1.66 23.22 -3.59
CA ARG A 261 -0.73 23.32 -4.73
C ARG A 261 -0.56 21.98 -5.46
N SER A 262 -1.62 21.17 -5.53
CA SER A 262 -1.60 19.84 -6.17
C SER A 262 -1.24 19.91 -7.66
N ALA A 263 -1.65 20.98 -8.35
CA ALA A 263 -1.34 21.23 -9.75
C ALA A 263 0.18 21.41 -10.04
N GLU A 264 0.97 21.82 -9.05
CA GLU A 264 2.42 22.03 -9.17
C GLU A 264 3.22 20.71 -9.07
N LEU A 265 2.59 19.63 -8.62
CA LEU A 265 3.25 18.33 -8.40
C LEU A 265 3.48 17.58 -9.71
N LYS A 266 4.61 16.86 -9.82
CA LYS A 266 4.85 15.98 -10.98
C LYS A 266 3.91 14.77 -10.92
N SER A 267 3.37 14.37 -12.07
CA SER A 267 2.41 13.24 -12.14
C SER A 267 3.00 11.96 -11.56
N ARG A 268 4.28 11.71 -11.83
CA ARG A 268 5.01 10.57 -11.29
C ARG A 268 5.06 10.57 -9.76
N GLU A 269 5.21 11.73 -9.14
CA GLU A 269 5.31 11.87 -7.69
C GLU A 269 3.93 11.69 -7.03
N LEU A 270 2.86 12.21 -7.64
CA LEU A 270 1.48 11.94 -7.24
C LEU A 270 1.12 10.45 -7.32
N PHE A 271 1.48 9.78 -8.42
CA PHE A 271 1.23 8.34 -8.58
C PHE A 271 2.00 7.51 -7.55
N LEU A 272 3.27 7.82 -7.30
CA LEU A 272 4.06 7.15 -6.27
C LEU A 272 3.53 7.42 -4.87
N TYR A 273 3.03 8.63 -4.60
CA TYR A 273 2.36 8.97 -3.35
C TYR A 273 1.11 8.10 -3.16
N LEU A 274 0.18 8.10 -4.12
CA LEU A 274 -1.05 7.30 -4.07
C LEU A 274 -0.81 5.78 -3.98
N ALA A 275 0.16 5.26 -4.74
CA ALA A 275 0.55 3.85 -4.68
C ALA A 275 1.25 3.48 -3.35
N GLY A 276 1.69 4.49 -2.60
CA GLY A 276 2.39 4.38 -1.34
C GLY A 276 1.49 4.22 -0.11
N GLU A 277 0.19 4.44 -0.29
CA GLU A 277 -0.75 4.66 0.80
C GLU A 277 -1.41 3.38 1.32
N LYS A 278 -1.61 3.30 2.65
CA LYS A 278 -2.01 2.09 3.39
C LYS A 278 -3.52 1.89 3.52
N TRP A 279 -4.32 2.57 2.70
CA TRP A 279 -5.77 2.73 2.92
C TRP A 279 -6.63 1.57 2.40
N GLN A 280 -6.07 0.61 1.65
CA GLN A 280 -6.82 -0.54 1.16
C GLN A 280 -7.30 -1.42 2.34
N ASN A 281 -8.59 -1.77 2.33
CA ASN A 281 -9.27 -2.67 3.29
C ASN A 281 -9.37 -2.15 4.74
N ARG A 282 -9.42 -0.83 4.96
CA ARG A 282 -9.68 -0.25 6.29
C ARG A 282 -11.14 0.19 6.44
N PRO A 283 -11.72 0.15 7.66
CA PRO A 283 -13.08 0.67 7.92
C PRO A 283 -13.28 2.12 7.46
N LEU A 284 -12.23 2.95 7.59
CA LEU A 284 -12.20 4.32 7.11
C LEU A 284 -12.39 4.38 5.58
N GLN A 285 -11.78 3.48 4.81
CA GLN A 285 -11.97 3.45 3.35
C GLN A 285 -13.44 3.26 2.98
N ASN A 286 -14.14 2.34 3.65
CA ASN A 286 -15.54 2.02 3.36
C ASN A 286 -16.48 3.17 3.75
N GLN A 287 -16.31 3.80 4.92
CA GLN A 287 -17.12 4.95 5.32
C GLN A 287 -17.04 6.11 4.31
N TRP A 288 -15.88 6.28 3.70
CA TRP A 288 -15.65 7.36 2.73
C TRP A 288 -16.04 6.99 1.30
N ILE A 289 -15.94 5.71 0.91
CA ILE A 289 -16.54 5.21 -0.34
C ILE A 289 -18.04 5.49 -0.31
N GLU A 290 -18.73 5.19 0.79
CA GLU A 290 -20.16 5.47 0.95
C GLU A 290 -20.46 6.98 0.87
N ALA A 291 -19.68 7.84 1.55
CA ALA A 291 -19.84 9.29 1.46
C ALA A 291 -19.59 9.86 0.04
N PHE A 292 -18.62 9.27 -0.69
CA PHE A 292 -18.34 9.62 -2.09
C PHE A 292 -19.48 9.21 -3.01
N LEU A 293 -19.99 7.98 -2.87
CA LEU A 293 -21.13 7.48 -3.63
C LEU A 293 -22.42 8.27 -3.34
N ALA A 294 -22.55 8.81 -2.13
CA ALA A 294 -23.65 9.71 -1.74
C ALA A 294 -23.50 11.16 -2.26
N GLY A 295 -22.40 11.49 -2.96
CA GLY A 295 -22.15 12.84 -3.49
C GLY A 295 -21.78 13.88 -2.41
N GLN A 296 -21.44 13.44 -1.19
CA GLN A 296 -21.16 14.31 -0.04
C GLN A 296 -19.68 14.72 0.09
N VAL A 297 -18.93 14.71 -1.02
CA VAL A 297 -17.47 14.97 -1.02
C VAL A 297 -17.12 16.43 -0.70
N ALA A 298 -18.10 17.34 -0.65
CA ALA A 298 -17.88 18.75 -0.47
C ALA A 298 -17.87 19.19 1.01
N ASN A 299 -16.73 19.71 1.45
CA ASN A 299 -16.51 20.59 2.62
C ASN A 299 -16.79 20.06 4.05
N GLU A 300 -17.80 19.24 4.31
CA GLU A 300 -18.15 18.84 5.70
C GLU A 300 -17.05 18.02 6.39
N LEU A 301 -16.27 17.29 5.60
CA LEU A 301 -15.22 16.40 6.09
C LEU A 301 -13.86 17.09 6.29
N LEU A 302 -13.59 18.18 5.55
CA LEU A 302 -12.43 19.05 5.76
C LEU A 302 -12.46 19.75 7.13
N VAL A 303 -13.67 20.05 7.63
CA VAL A 303 -13.90 20.78 8.87
C VAL A 303 -13.80 19.86 10.11
N ASN A 304 -13.90 18.54 9.93
CA ASN A 304 -14.02 17.56 11.02
C ASN A 304 -12.85 16.57 11.14
N ALA A 305 -11.77 16.72 10.36
CA ALA A 305 -10.56 15.89 10.50
C ALA A 305 -9.87 16.16 11.85
N LYS A 306 -10.12 15.30 12.84
CA LYS A 306 -9.63 15.47 14.22
C LYS A 306 -8.42 14.60 14.53
N THR A 307 -8.23 13.51 13.79
CA THR A 307 -7.15 12.55 14.02
C THR A 307 -6.04 12.67 12.97
N ALA A 308 -4.86 12.16 13.29
CA ALA A 308 -3.76 12.08 12.33
C ALA A 308 -4.15 11.22 11.10
N GLU A 309 -4.93 10.16 11.30
CA GLU A 309 -5.41 9.29 10.23
C GLU A 309 -6.38 10.03 9.28
N ASP A 310 -7.27 10.87 9.80
CA ASP A 310 -8.16 11.71 8.99
C ASP A 310 -7.37 12.68 8.09
N GLN A 311 -6.27 13.24 8.63
CA GLN A 311 -5.42 14.18 7.90
C GLN A 311 -4.62 13.50 6.78
N GLU A 312 -4.11 12.29 7.02
CA GLU A 312 -3.38 11.53 6.00
C GLU A 312 -4.33 11.08 4.86
N PHE A 313 -5.53 10.60 5.19
CA PHE A 313 -6.53 10.21 4.20
C PHE A 313 -7.05 11.41 3.38
N LEU A 314 -7.19 12.58 4.00
CA LEU A 314 -7.52 13.83 3.30
C LEU A 314 -6.46 14.21 2.24
N LEU A 315 -5.19 13.96 2.52
CA LEU A 315 -4.13 14.20 1.54
C LEU A 315 -4.18 13.19 0.41
N PHE A 316 -4.49 11.93 0.72
CA PHE A 316 -4.76 10.90 -0.29
C PHE A 316 -5.91 11.29 -1.22
N THR A 317 -7.05 11.76 -0.71
CA THR A 317 -8.20 12.16 -1.55
C THR A 317 -7.89 13.37 -2.42
N LYS A 318 -7.16 14.38 -1.91
CA LYS A 318 -6.68 15.52 -2.72
C LYS A 318 -5.73 15.10 -3.84
N ALA A 319 -4.84 14.15 -3.57
CA ALA A 319 -3.96 13.59 -4.60
C ALA A 319 -4.75 12.79 -5.64
N LEU A 320 -5.78 12.06 -5.21
CA LEU A 320 -6.66 11.29 -6.09
C LEU A 320 -7.50 12.21 -6.99
N GLU A 321 -8.02 13.31 -6.44
CA GLU A 321 -8.72 14.35 -7.19
C GLU A 321 -7.84 14.95 -8.29
N GLU A 322 -6.60 15.34 -7.96
CA GLU A 322 -5.64 15.86 -8.93
C GLU A 322 -5.32 14.84 -10.04
N VAL A 323 -5.16 13.57 -9.70
CA VAL A 323 -4.99 12.51 -10.71
C VAL A 323 -6.25 12.35 -11.55
N GLY A 324 -7.44 12.40 -10.96
CA GLY A 324 -8.72 12.39 -11.67
C GLY A 324 -8.83 13.56 -12.65
N LEU A 325 -8.44 14.76 -12.25
CA LEU A 325 -8.37 15.95 -13.11
C LEU A 325 -7.36 15.75 -14.26
N ARG A 326 -6.19 15.18 -14.00
CA ARG A 326 -5.20 14.86 -15.04
C ARG A 326 -5.67 13.77 -15.98
N LEU A 327 -6.40 12.77 -15.49
CA LEU A 327 -6.98 11.71 -16.33
C LEU A 327 -8.10 12.25 -17.20
N ALA A 328 -9.01 13.05 -16.64
CA ALA A 328 -10.04 13.76 -17.41
C ALA A 328 -9.39 14.67 -18.46
N GLN A 329 -8.35 15.42 -18.08
CA GLN A 329 -7.55 16.18 -19.03
C GLN A 329 -6.93 15.26 -20.07
N ALA A 330 -6.30 14.14 -19.73
CA ALA A 330 -5.67 13.23 -20.70
C ALA A 330 -6.68 12.54 -21.65
N THR A 331 -7.90 12.25 -21.19
CA THR A 331 -8.98 11.73 -22.04
C THR A 331 -9.51 12.79 -23.01
N HIS A 332 -9.44 14.07 -22.65
CA HIS A 332 -9.76 15.21 -23.52
C HIS A 332 -8.53 15.83 -24.23
N SER A 333 -7.32 15.46 -23.78
CA SER A 333 -5.99 15.80 -24.27
C SER A 333 -5.38 14.54 -24.86
N THR A 334 -6.05 13.94 -25.83
CA THR A 334 -5.35 13.00 -26.70
C THR A 334 -4.24 13.79 -27.39
N ALA A 335 -2.99 13.57 -26.98
CA ALA A 335 -1.81 14.03 -27.71
C ALA A 335 -2.00 13.61 -29.18
N GLY A 336 -2.27 14.56 -30.06
CA GLY A 336 -2.62 14.26 -31.45
C GLY A 336 -3.94 14.84 -31.96
N LYS A 337 -4.94 15.15 -31.11
CA LYS A 337 -6.19 15.74 -31.62
C LYS A 337 -6.05 17.26 -31.80
N PRO A 338 -6.36 17.78 -33.00
CA PRO A 338 -6.41 19.21 -33.24
C PRO A 338 -7.55 19.84 -32.44
N ILE A 339 -7.33 21.03 -31.89
CA ILE A 339 -8.41 21.90 -31.39
C ILE A 339 -9.11 22.50 -32.61
N GLN A 340 -10.41 22.28 -32.77
CA GLN A 340 -11.15 22.67 -33.98
C GLN A 340 -12.21 23.74 -33.72
N SER A 341 -12.59 23.95 -32.46
CA SER A 341 -13.66 24.88 -32.09
C SER A 341 -13.46 25.47 -30.70
N SER A 342 -14.16 26.57 -30.41
CA SER A 342 -14.23 27.18 -29.07
C SER A 342 -14.79 26.21 -28.01
N LYS A 343 -15.71 25.32 -28.42
CA LYS A 343 -16.23 24.26 -27.57
C LYS A 343 -15.15 23.25 -27.19
N ASP A 344 -14.27 22.89 -28.13
CA ASP A 344 -13.14 22.01 -27.83
C ASP A 344 -12.20 22.66 -26.82
N ILE A 345 -11.93 23.96 -26.95
CA ILE A 345 -11.15 24.74 -25.98
C ILE A 345 -11.81 24.62 -24.61
N PHE A 346 -13.10 24.93 -24.51
CA PHE A 346 -13.82 24.87 -23.24
C PHE A 346 -13.77 23.47 -22.59
N GLU A 347 -14.15 22.42 -23.31
CA GLU A 347 -14.15 21.06 -22.78
C GLU A 347 -12.74 20.60 -22.35
N HIS A 348 -11.71 21.06 -23.06
CA HIS A 348 -10.34 20.73 -22.77
C HIS A 348 -9.84 21.41 -21.47
N TYR A 349 -10.21 22.66 -21.21
CA TYR A 349 -9.69 23.44 -20.09
C TYR A 349 -10.62 23.57 -18.88
N ARG A 350 -11.94 23.37 -19.02
CA ARG A 350 -12.93 23.67 -17.96
C ARG A 350 -12.69 22.96 -16.64
N PHE A 351 -12.25 21.70 -16.67
CA PHE A 351 -11.98 20.95 -15.43
C PHE A 351 -10.77 21.47 -14.68
N ARG A 352 -9.78 22.01 -15.41
CA ARG A 352 -8.55 22.54 -14.83
C ARG A 352 -8.72 23.97 -14.37
N LEU A 353 -9.16 24.83 -15.29
CA LEU A 353 -9.15 26.28 -15.13
C LEU A 353 -10.50 26.80 -14.66
N GLY A 354 -11.62 26.16 -15.03
CA GLY A 354 -12.96 26.60 -14.65
C GLY A 354 -13.28 26.45 -13.16
N ARG A 355 -12.50 25.64 -12.43
CA ARG A 355 -12.62 25.42 -10.98
C ARG A 355 -11.62 26.22 -10.15
N GLU A 356 -10.72 26.97 -10.79
CA GLU A 356 -9.75 27.76 -10.05
C GLU A 356 -10.44 28.89 -9.27
N LYS A 357 -10.08 29.03 -7.99
CA LYS A 357 -10.65 30.04 -7.09
C LYS A 357 -10.05 31.44 -7.27
N GLN A 358 -9.00 31.56 -8.08
CA GLN A 358 -8.34 32.83 -8.40
C GLN A 358 -8.38 33.03 -9.91
N GLU A 359 -8.51 34.28 -10.35
CA GLU A 359 -8.35 34.64 -11.76
C GLU A 359 -6.94 34.32 -12.23
N SER A 360 -6.83 33.83 -13.46
CA SER A 360 -5.56 33.49 -14.06
C SER A 360 -5.66 33.51 -15.58
N PHE A 361 -4.64 34.09 -16.20
CA PHE A 361 -4.54 34.21 -17.64
C PHE A 361 -3.50 33.24 -18.16
N HIS A 362 -3.89 32.44 -19.14
CA HIS A 362 -3.11 31.36 -19.71
C HIS A 362 -2.98 31.50 -21.22
N ILE A 363 -1.92 30.89 -21.75
CA ILE A 363 -1.75 30.68 -23.18
C ILE A 363 -1.57 29.20 -23.48
N ALA A 364 -2.32 28.71 -24.46
CA ALA A 364 -2.05 27.40 -25.04
C ALA A 364 -1.28 27.58 -26.35
N ILE A 365 -0.10 26.96 -26.40
CA ILE A 365 0.83 27.00 -27.53
C ILE A 365 0.53 25.83 -28.44
N LEU A 366 0.33 26.08 -29.73
CA LEU A 366 -0.13 25.08 -30.69
C LEU A 366 0.90 24.82 -31.80
N ASP A 367 0.90 23.59 -32.33
CA ASP A 367 1.68 23.21 -33.51
C ASP A 367 0.95 23.53 -34.83
N ASN A 368 1.60 23.25 -35.97
CA ASN A 368 1.05 23.48 -37.31
C ASN A 368 -0.24 22.70 -37.63
N LYS A 369 -0.63 21.74 -36.78
CA LYS A 369 -1.89 20.99 -36.87
C LYS A 369 -2.87 21.42 -35.77
N TYR A 370 -2.64 22.55 -35.12
CA TYR A 370 -3.44 23.08 -34.00
C TYR A 370 -3.60 22.11 -32.83
N ARG A 371 -2.56 21.32 -32.57
CA ARG A 371 -2.48 20.45 -31.40
C ARG A 371 -1.72 21.18 -30.31
N GLN A 372 -2.19 21.09 -29.06
CA GLN A 372 -1.52 21.72 -27.93
C GLN A 372 -0.12 21.12 -27.72
N ILE A 373 0.89 21.97 -27.77
CA ILE A 373 2.27 21.70 -27.37
C ILE A 373 2.41 21.92 -25.86
N SER A 374 1.92 23.04 -25.35
CA SER A 374 2.03 23.42 -23.94
C SER A 374 0.91 24.37 -23.51
N LEU A 375 0.60 24.40 -22.22
CA LEU A 375 -0.25 25.40 -21.56
C LEU A 375 0.60 26.13 -20.53
N LEU A 376 0.67 27.46 -20.63
CA LEU A 376 1.45 28.31 -19.73
C LEU A 376 0.57 29.34 -19.05
N MET A 377 0.76 29.52 -17.75
CA MET A 377 0.16 30.61 -16.98
C MET A 377 1.03 31.85 -17.14
N VAL A 378 0.41 32.96 -17.55
CA VAL A 378 1.06 34.27 -17.73
C VAL A 378 0.81 35.17 -16.53
N SER A 379 -0.40 35.14 -15.98
CA SER A 379 -0.77 35.95 -14.81
C SER A 379 -1.70 35.17 -13.89
N LYS A 380 -1.65 35.50 -12.59
CA LYS A 380 -2.54 34.97 -11.54
C LYS A 380 -2.90 36.07 -10.55
N GLY A 381 -4.17 36.16 -10.18
CA GLY A 381 -4.75 37.26 -9.41
C GLY A 381 -5.44 38.28 -10.31
N ILE A 382 -5.50 39.54 -9.87
CA ILE A 382 -6.20 40.61 -10.60
C ILE A 382 -5.57 40.79 -11.98
N LEU A 383 -6.41 40.71 -13.02
CA LEU A 383 -5.96 40.90 -14.40
C LEU A 383 -5.61 42.38 -14.67
N ASP A 384 -4.32 42.70 -14.65
CA ASP A 384 -3.79 44.01 -15.07
C ASP A 384 -3.02 43.88 -16.40
N GLN A 385 -3.16 44.88 -17.28
CA GLN A 385 -2.42 44.98 -18.55
C GLN A 385 -0.90 45.00 -18.36
N THR A 386 -0.42 45.44 -17.19
CA THR A 386 1.00 45.41 -16.84
C THR A 386 1.53 43.99 -16.63
N LEU A 387 0.66 43.05 -16.22
CA LEU A 387 1.01 41.66 -15.92
C LEU A 387 0.96 40.76 -17.17
N VAL A 388 0.04 41.02 -18.11
CA VAL A 388 -0.06 40.28 -19.38
C VAL A 388 0.64 41.01 -20.52
N HIS A 389 1.97 41.09 -20.44
CA HIS A 389 2.77 41.77 -21.45
C HIS A 389 3.03 40.85 -22.68
N PRO A 390 2.98 41.35 -23.93
CA PRO A 390 3.26 40.53 -25.12
C PRO A 390 4.58 39.76 -25.08
N ARG A 391 5.60 40.32 -24.42
CA ARG A 391 6.89 39.65 -24.22
C ARG A 391 6.75 38.33 -23.45
N GLU A 392 5.99 38.32 -22.36
CA GLU A 392 5.80 37.14 -21.52
C GLU A 392 4.92 36.10 -22.23
N VAL A 393 4.01 36.55 -23.11
CA VAL A 393 3.18 35.68 -23.94
C VAL A 393 3.98 35.04 -25.08
N PHE A 394 4.71 35.85 -25.86
CA PHE A 394 5.32 35.39 -27.10
C PHE A 394 6.74 34.82 -26.93
N ALA A 395 7.49 35.18 -25.89
CA ALA A 395 8.80 34.57 -25.64
C ALA A 395 8.74 33.03 -25.55
N PRO A 396 7.86 32.43 -24.72
CA PRO A 396 7.73 30.97 -24.68
C PRO A 396 7.10 30.39 -25.96
N ALA A 397 6.19 31.10 -26.62
CA ALA A 397 5.61 30.66 -27.89
C ALA A 397 6.69 30.53 -28.98
N ILE A 398 7.60 31.51 -29.07
CA ILE A 398 8.74 31.48 -29.99
C ILE A 398 9.69 30.33 -29.62
N GLN A 399 10.02 30.19 -28.33
CA GLN A 399 10.92 29.15 -27.84
C GLN A 399 10.41 27.73 -28.15
N LEU A 400 9.09 27.54 -28.14
CA LEU A 400 8.43 26.26 -28.43
C LEU A 400 8.01 26.12 -29.90
N HIS A 401 8.48 26.99 -30.79
CA HIS A 401 8.18 26.96 -32.23
C HIS A 401 6.66 26.93 -32.53
N ALA A 402 5.90 27.75 -31.81
CA ALA A 402 4.45 27.84 -31.95
C ALA A 402 4.05 28.21 -33.40
N ALA A 403 3.07 27.50 -33.93
CA ALA A 403 2.36 27.92 -35.15
C ALA A 403 1.32 28.99 -34.82
N ALA A 404 0.64 28.84 -33.69
CA ALA A 404 -0.39 29.74 -33.19
C ALA A 404 -0.55 29.59 -31.67
N ILE A 405 -1.30 30.51 -31.06
CA ILE A 405 -1.66 30.46 -29.64
C ILE A 405 -3.15 30.68 -29.41
N LEU A 406 -3.64 30.16 -28.29
CA LEU A 406 -4.95 30.49 -27.72
C LEU A 406 -4.76 31.23 -26.41
N LEU A 407 -5.60 32.22 -26.14
CA LEU A 407 -5.66 32.92 -24.87
C LEU A 407 -6.80 32.31 -24.04
N ILE A 408 -6.55 32.02 -22.77
CA ILE A 408 -7.55 31.39 -21.90
C ILE A 408 -7.57 32.13 -20.57
N HIS A 409 -8.73 32.62 -20.15
CA HIS A 409 -8.90 33.36 -18.91
C HIS A 409 -10.01 32.70 -18.09
N ASN A 410 -9.74 32.35 -16.82
CA ASN A 410 -10.81 31.87 -15.95
C ASN A 410 -11.41 33.00 -15.11
N HIS A 411 -12.74 33.00 -14.99
CA HIS A 411 -13.47 33.86 -14.09
C HIS A 411 -14.09 33.03 -12.94
N PRO A 412 -13.52 33.06 -11.72
CA PRO A 412 -14.05 32.34 -10.57
C PRO A 412 -15.46 32.79 -10.16
N SER A 413 -15.88 33.99 -10.56
CA SER A 413 -17.22 34.53 -10.33
C SER A 413 -18.33 33.73 -11.04
N GLY A 414 -17.97 32.94 -12.06
CA GLY A 414 -18.92 32.21 -12.90
C GLY A 414 -19.55 33.04 -14.02
N ASP A 415 -19.28 34.34 -14.07
CA ASP A 415 -19.62 35.22 -15.18
C ASP A 415 -18.50 35.20 -16.23
N VAL A 416 -18.85 34.96 -17.49
CA VAL A 416 -17.88 34.82 -18.59
C VAL A 416 -17.89 36.01 -19.53
N GLU A 417 -18.65 37.08 -19.23
CA GLU A 417 -18.60 38.30 -20.01
C GLU A 417 -17.19 38.94 -19.99
N PRO A 418 -16.67 39.40 -21.14
CA PRO A 418 -15.35 40.00 -21.21
C PRO A 418 -15.31 41.38 -20.55
N SER A 419 -14.30 41.61 -19.71
CA SER A 419 -14.03 42.93 -19.17
C SER A 419 -13.41 43.86 -20.22
N LYS A 420 -13.36 45.17 -19.92
CA LYS A 420 -12.62 46.14 -20.74
C LYS A 420 -11.12 45.79 -20.84
N GLN A 421 -10.56 45.17 -19.80
CA GLN A 421 -9.17 44.72 -19.79
C GLN A 421 -8.98 43.52 -20.73
N ASP A 422 -9.90 42.56 -20.73
CA ASP A 422 -9.87 41.42 -21.67
C ASP A 422 -9.87 41.91 -23.12
N LEU A 423 -10.77 42.83 -23.47
CA LEU A 423 -10.83 43.43 -24.80
C LEU A 423 -9.50 44.10 -25.20
N ALA A 424 -8.92 44.90 -24.30
CA ALA A 424 -7.68 45.62 -24.56
C ALA A 424 -6.46 44.70 -24.67
N ILE A 425 -6.34 43.70 -23.78
CA ILE A 425 -5.27 42.71 -23.79
C ILE A 425 -5.35 41.87 -25.07
N THR A 426 -6.54 41.39 -25.42
CA THR A 426 -6.77 40.61 -26.65
C THR A 426 -6.32 41.39 -27.86
N LYS A 427 -6.72 42.66 -27.97
CA LYS A 427 -6.33 43.52 -29.09
C LYS A 427 -4.81 43.65 -29.20
N ARG A 428 -4.16 44.00 -28.10
CA ARG A 428 -2.70 44.19 -28.04
C ARG A 428 -1.93 42.91 -28.39
N LEU A 429 -2.40 41.76 -27.92
CA LEU A 429 -1.76 40.47 -28.20
C LEU A 429 -1.97 40.02 -29.64
N CYS A 430 -3.13 40.27 -30.24
CA CYS A 430 -3.38 40.00 -31.66
C CYS A 430 -2.47 40.85 -32.56
N GLU A 431 -2.36 42.15 -32.27
CA GLU A 431 -1.45 43.06 -33.00
C GLU A 431 0.02 42.61 -32.90
N ALA A 432 0.46 42.23 -31.70
CA ALA A 432 1.81 41.70 -31.49
C ALA A 432 2.03 40.36 -32.21
N GLY A 433 1.06 39.45 -32.13
CA GLY A 433 1.13 38.15 -32.80
C GLY A 433 1.24 38.28 -34.32
N LYS A 434 0.50 39.23 -34.91
CA LYS A 434 0.58 39.58 -36.34
C LYS A 434 1.97 40.06 -36.74
N LEU A 435 2.61 40.88 -35.91
CA LEU A 435 3.98 41.38 -36.15
C LEU A 435 5.03 40.27 -36.01
N ILE A 436 4.88 39.40 -35.01
CA ILE A 436 5.82 38.31 -34.71
C ILE A 436 5.66 37.12 -35.68
N GLY A 437 4.49 36.99 -36.29
CA GLY A 437 4.14 35.85 -37.17
C GLY A 437 3.60 34.64 -36.42
N ILE A 438 3.06 34.82 -35.21
CA ILE A 438 2.38 33.78 -34.42
C ILE A 438 0.94 34.25 -34.17
N GLN A 439 -0.02 33.63 -34.83
CA GLN A 439 -1.41 34.05 -34.78
C GLN A 439 -2.05 33.73 -33.42
N VAL A 440 -2.88 34.65 -32.91
CA VAL A 440 -3.83 34.37 -31.82
C VAL A 440 -5.11 33.86 -32.46
N LEU A 441 -5.47 32.58 -32.25
CA LEU A 441 -6.65 31.99 -32.89
C LEU A 441 -7.95 32.32 -32.17
N ASP A 442 -7.91 32.41 -30.85
CA ASP A 442 -9.07 32.75 -30.03
C ASP A 442 -8.63 33.25 -28.64
N HIS A 443 -9.53 33.98 -27.99
CA HIS A 443 -9.51 34.23 -26.56
C HIS A 443 -10.78 33.67 -25.94
N VAL A 444 -10.63 32.67 -25.07
CA VAL A 444 -11.75 32.04 -24.37
C VAL A 444 -11.74 32.42 -22.90
N ILE A 445 -12.84 33.02 -22.45
CA ILE A 445 -13.11 33.25 -21.03
C ILE A 445 -13.99 32.12 -20.53
N LEU A 446 -13.63 31.45 -19.45
CA LEU A 446 -14.35 30.26 -18.97
C LEU A 446 -14.60 30.27 -17.47
N SER A 447 -15.63 29.52 -17.09
CA SER A 447 -15.97 29.12 -15.73
C SER A 447 -16.14 27.60 -15.67
N GLU A 448 -16.61 27.03 -14.56
CA GLU A 448 -16.81 25.58 -14.46
C GLU A 448 -17.78 25.03 -15.52
N ASN A 449 -18.84 25.77 -15.84
CA ASN A 449 -19.96 25.26 -16.64
C ASN A 449 -20.25 26.08 -17.91
N ARG A 450 -19.56 27.20 -18.15
CA ARG A 450 -19.84 28.12 -19.26
C ARG A 450 -18.55 28.74 -19.79
N TYR A 451 -18.59 29.21 -21.05
CA TYR A 451 -17.50 29.97 -21.66
C TYR A 451 -18.01 31.04 -22.62
N PHE A 452 -17.13 31.97 -22.95
CA PHE A 452 -17.26 33.00 -23.96
C PHE A 452 -16.07 32.91 -24.91
N SER A 453 -16.29 33.03 -26.22
CA SER A 453 -15.24 33.01 -27.25
C SER A 453 -15.25 34.32 -28.03
N PHE A 454 -14.08 34.95 -28.12
CA PHE A 454 -13.93 36.16 -28.92
C PHE A 454 -14.04 35.89 -30.42
N ALA A 455 -13.61 34.72 -30.87
CA ALA A 455 -13.74 34.30 -32.27
C ALA A 455 -15.20 34.13 -32.67
N ASP A 456 -15.99 33.42 -31.86
CA ASP A 456 -17.41 33.17 -32.16
C ASP A 456 -18.23 34.48 -32.21
N GLU A 457 -17.87 35.44 -31.35
CA GLU A 457 -18.52 36.75 -31.25
C GLU A 457 -17.92 37.81 -32.20
N ASN A 458 -16.96 37.43 -33.06
CA ASN A 458 -16.28 38.32 -34.01
C ASN A 458 -15.58 39.53 -33.36
N LEU A 459 -15.04 39.34 -32.15
CA LEU A 459 -14.33 40.37 -31.39
C LEU A 459 -12.80 40.31 -31.54
N LEU A 460 -12.28 39.35 -32.30
CA LEU A 460 -10.86 39.30 -32.64
C LEU A 460 -10.50 40.41 -33.66
N PRO A 461 -9.45 41.22 -33.41
CA PRO A 461 -8.97 42.19 -34.40
C PRO A 461 -8.36 41.48 -35.62
N THR A 462 -8.63 42.02 -36.81
CA THR A 462 -8.18 41.50 -38.11
C THR A 462 -6.79 41.95 -38.57
#